data_AF-A0A1Q5ABC4-F1
#
_entry.id   AF-A0A1Q5ABC4-F1
#
_cell.length_a   1.000
_cell.length_b   1.000
_cell.length_c   1.000
_cell.angle_alpha   90.00
_cell.angle_beta   90.00
_cell.angle_gamma   90.00
#
_symmetry.space_group_name_H-M   'P 1'
#
loop_
_entity.id
_entity.type
_entity.pdbx_description
1 polymer ?
#
loop_
_entity_poly.entity_id
_entity_poly.type
_entity_poly.pdbx_seq_one_letter_code
_entity_poly.pdbx_strand_id
1 'polypeptide(L)'
;MSTEFDYFGDPKVGKLLDLLLQLSTELHVTRQRLRVVEALLVRGNILGAGAVDGFVAGQEEQQVLDRERDELLARLMRILTEHGPAEHPLRDQWEAALSGKTG
;
A
#
# COMPACT_ATOMS: atom_id res chain seq x y z
N MET A 1 3.20 -1.61 31.76
CA MET A 1 2.56 -0.78 30.72
C MET A 1 3.67 0.01 30.07
N SER A 2 4.11 -0.43 28.88
CA SER A 2 5.24 0.21 28.19
C SER A 2 4.82 1.62 27.77
N THR A 3 5.53 2.60 28.31
CA THR A 3 5.47 4.00 27.88
C THR A 3 5.80 4.04 26.39
N GLU A 4 4.78 4.16 25.56
CA GLU A 4 4.93 4.44 24.14
C GLU A 4 5.74 5.73 24.03
N PHE A 5 6.92 5.66 23.42
CA PHE A 5 7.78 6.82 23.25
C PHE A 5 7.06 7.80 22.32
N ASP A 6 6.48 8.85 22.91
CA ASP A 6 5.94 9.98 22.15
C ASP A 6 7.11 10.79 21.58
N TYR A 7 7.60 10.33 20.43
CA TYR A 7 8.75 10.90 19.75
C TYR A 7 8.47 12.29 19.14
N PHE A 8 7.19 12.65 18.98
CA PHE A 8 6.77 13.83 18.21
C PHE A 8 5.97 14.86 19.02
N GLY A 9 5.51 14.52 20.23
CA GLY A 9 4.76 15.44 21.11
C GLY A 9 3.34 15.76 20.63
N ASP A 10 2.95 15.28 19.44
CA ASP A 10 1.60 15.32 18.91
C ASP A 10 1.20 13.90 18.43
N PRO A 11 0.19 13.27 19.06
CA PRO A 11 -0.33 11.95 18.68
C PRO A 11 -0.75 11.86 17.20
N LYS A 12 -1.11 12.99 16.56
CA LYS A 12 -1.46 13.02 15.13
C LYS A 12 -0.25 12.80 14.23
N VAL A 13 0.94 13.26 14.65
CA VAL A 13 2.19 13.10 13.89
C VAL A 13 2.68 11.65 13.96
N GLY A 14 2.57 11.01 15.14
CA GLY A 14 2.85 9.57 15.27
C GLY A 14 1.96 8.73 14.35
N LYS A 15 0.65 8.99 14.33
CA LYS A 15 -0.30 8.31 13.42
C LYS A 15 0.00 8.54 11.94
N LEU A 16 0.44 9.72 11.57
CA LEU A 16 0.84 10.03 10.19
C LEU A 16 2.09 9.23 9.79
N LEU A 17 3.07 9.12 10.69
CA LEU A 17 4.26 8.30 10.45
C LEU A 17 3.90 6.82 10.30
N ASP A 18 3.02 6.29 11.14
CA ASP A 18 2.56 4.91 11.04
C ASP A 18 1.85 4.64 9.71
N LEU A 19 0.97 5.55 9.27
CA LEU A 19 0.33 5.47 7.96
C LEU A 19 1.35 5.51 6.81
N LEU A 20 2.37 6.34 6.93
CA LEU A 20 3.46 6.43 5.95
C LEU A 20 4.28 5.13 5.88
N LEU A 21 4.59 4.53 7.03
CA LEU A 21 5.33 3.26 7.11
C LEU A 21 4.50 2.10 6.55
N GLN A 22 3.19 2.07 6.84
CA GLN A 22 2.23 1.15 6.21
C GLN A 22 2.29 1.26 4.69
N LEU A 23 2.04 2.46 4.16
CA LEU A 23 2.00 2.71 2.73
C LEU A 23 3.33 2.36 2.06
N SER A 24 4.45 2.70 2.70
CA SER A 24 5.78 2.35 2.19
C SER A 24 5.97 0.84 2.07
N THR A 25 5.50 0.08 3.07
CA THR A 25 5.61 -1.39 3.08
C THR A 25 4.74 -2.02 2.00
N GLU A 26 3.48 -1.60 1.89
CA GLU A 26 2.56 -2.08 0.85
C GLU A 26 3.05 -1.75 -0.56
N LEU A 27 3.55 -0.53 -0.75
CA LEU A 27 4.12 -0.07 -2.01
C LEU A 27 5.37 -0.86 -2.38
N HIS A 28 6.24 -1.15 -1.41
CA HIS A 28 7.44 -1.95 -1.63
C HIS A 28 7.09 -3.37 -2.09
N VAL A 29 6.18 -4.05 -1.38
CA VAL A 29 5.73 -5.41 -1.74
C VAL A 29 5.08 -5.42 -3.12
N THR A 30 4.22 -4.45 -3.40
CA THR A 30 3.52 -4.34 -4.69
C THR A 30 4.51 -4.12 -5.83
N ARG A 31 5.48 -3.19 -5.65
CA ARG A 31 6.54 -2.95 -6.63
C ARG A 31 7.40 -4.18 -6.88
N GLN A 32 7.76 -4.90 -5.81
CA GLN A 32 8.56 -6.12 -5.93
C GLN A 32 7.79 -7.19 -6.71
N ARG A 33 6.52 -7.42 -6.39
CA ARG A 33 5.67 -8.38 -7.12
C ARG A 33 5.51 -7.99 -8.58
N LEU A 34 5.30 -6.69 -8.88
CA LEU A 34 5.17 -6.20 -10.24
C LEU A 34 6.45 -6.46 -11.06
N ARG A 35 7.63 -6.17 -10.48
CA ARG A 35 8.92 -6.46 -11.15
C ARG A 35 9.15 -7.96 -11.36
N VAL A 36 8.72 -8.81 -10.44
CA VAL A 36 8.77 -10.27 -10.64
C VAL A 36 7.86 -10.70 -11.79
N VAL A 37 6.63 -10.20 -11.86
CA VAL A 37 5.71 -10.50 -12.95
C VAL A 37 6.27 -10.04 -14.29
N GLU A 38 6.78 -8.81 -14.38
CA GLU A 38 7.43 -8.30 -15.58
C GLU A 38 8.62 -9.17 -15.99
N ALA A 39 9.50 -9.52 -15.06
CA ALA A 39 10.65 -10.38 -15.34
C ALA A 39 10.23 -11.77 -15.84
N LEU A 40 9.15 -12.36 -15.30
CA LEU A 40 8.61 -13.64 -15.77
C LEU A 40 8.06 -13.53 -17.19
N LEU A 41 7.32 -12.46 -17.50
CA LEU A 41 6.75 -12.24 -18.84
C LEU A 41 7.83 -11.96 -19.88
N VAL A 42 8.87 -11.19 -19.53
CA VAL A 42 10.02 -10.93 -20.40
C VAL A 42 10.82 -12.21 -20.64
N ARG A 43 11.09 -13.00 -19.60
CA ARG A 43 11.77 -14.31 -19.74
C ARG A 43 10.95 -15.30 -20.58
N GLY A 44 9.62 -15.18 -20.54
CA GLY A 44 8.71 -15.95 -21.38
C GLY A 44 8.58 -15.44 -22.82
N ASN A 45 9.29 -14.38 -23.21
CA ASN A 45 9.15 -13.69 -24.51
C ASN A 45 7.71 -13.20 -24.82
N ILE A 46 6.89 -12.97 -23.78
CA ILE A 46 5.53 -12.41 -23.92
C ILE A 46 5.59 -10.89 -23.98
N LEU A 47 6.52 -10.29 -23.24
CA LEU A 47 6.69 -8.85 -23.11
C LEU A 47 8.13 -8.46 -23.45
N GLY A 48 8.32 -7.33 -24.13
CA GLY A 48 9.64 -6.72 -24.27
C GLY A 48 10.10 -6.08 -22.96
N ALA A 49 11.41 -6.08 -22.68
CA ALA A 49 11.96 -5.37 -21.53
C ALA A 49 11.61 -3.87 -21.59
N GLY A 50 11.08 -3.31 -20.51
CA GLY A 50 10.67 -1.91 -20.44
C GLY A 50 9.34 -1.59 -21.13
N ALA A 51 8.61 -2.59 -21.63
CA ALA A 51 7.29 -2.35 -22.23
C ALA A 51 6.24 -1.92 -21.20
N VAL A 52 6.41 -2.28 -19.92
CA VAL A 52 5.56 -1.75 -18.82
C VAL A 52 5.80 -0.24 -18.64
N ASP A 53 7.07 0.19 -18.61
CA ASP A 53 7.44 1.59 -18.41
C ASP A 53 7.06 2.47 -19.63
N GLY A 54 7.03 1.88 -20.83
CA GLY A 54 6.60 2.53 -22.07
C GLY A 54 5.11 2.36 -22.41
N PHE A 55 4.32 1.74 -21.53
CA PHE A 55 2.90 1.48 -21.81
C PHE A 55 2.11 2.79 -21.88
N VAL A 56 1.41 3.01 -22.99
CA VAL A 56 0.47 4.11 -23.18
C VAL A 56 -0.93 3.52 -23.20
N ALA A 57 -1.71 3.80 -22.15
CA ALA A 57 -3.08 3.34 -22.05
C ALA A 57 -3.94 3.95 -23.16
N GLY A 58 -4.78 3.13 -23.80
CA GLY A 58 -5.89 3.61 -24.62
C GLY A 58 -7.00 4.18 -23.74
N GLN A 59 -8.06 4.69 -24.35
CA GLN A 59 -9.17 5.31 -23.60
C GLN A 59 -9.87 4.32 -22.66
N GLU A 60 -10.01 3.06 -23.06
CA GLU A 60 -10.66 2.04 -22.23
C GLU A 60 -9.76 1.60 -21.07
N GLU A 61 -8.47 1.36 -21.31
CA GLU A 61 -7.55 1.01 -20.23
C GLU A 61 -7.37 2.16 -19.25
N GLN A 62 -7.32 3.40 -19.75
CA GLN A 62 -7.20 4.59 -18.90
C GLN A 62 -8.39 4.72 -17.93
N GLN A 63 -9.61 4.41 -18.38
CA GLN A 63 -10.79 4.40 -17.51
C GLN A 63 -10.69 3.36 -16.40
N VAL A 64 -10.08 2.20 -16.66
CA VAL A 64 -9.84 1.17 -15.65
C VAL A 64 -8.83 1.68 -14.62
N LEU A 65 -7.71 2.23 -15.08
CA LEU A 65 -6.66 2.78 -14.21
C LEU A 65 -7.18 3.94 -13.34
N ASP A 66 -7.99 4.83 -13.92
CA ASP A 66 -8.61 5.94 -13.19
C ASP A 66 -9.58 5.42 -12.11
N ARG A 67 -10.36 4.38 -12.41
CA ARG A 67 -11.25 3.76 -11.42
C ARG A 67 -10.49 3.15 -10.25
N GLU A 68 -9.43 2.38 -10.53
CA GLU A 68 -8.59 1.78 -9.49
C GLU A 68 -7.94 2.85 -8.60
N ARG A 69 -7.46 3.94 -9.20
CA ARG A 69 -6.94 5.11 -8.46
C ARG A 69 -8.02 5.71 -7.56
N ASP A 70 -9.20 5.96 -8.10
CA ASP A 70 -10.29 6.60 -7.36
C ASP A 70 -10.77 5.72 -6.20
N GLU A 71 -10.81 4.40 -6.37
CA GLU A 71 -11.08 3.45 -5.28
C GLU A 71 -10.01 3.48 -4.18
N LEU A 72 -8.73 3.57 -4.55
CA LEU A 72 -7.64 3.72 -3.58
C LEU A 72 -7.80 5.02 -2.80
N LEU A 73 -8.04 6.14 -3.49
CA LEU A 73 -8.26 7.44 -2.85
C LEU A 73 -9.48 7.43 -1.94
N ALA A 74 -10.57 6.79 -2.34
CA ALA A 74 -11.76 6.66 -1.51
C ALA A 74 -11.48 5.88 -0.21
N ARG A 75 -10.70 4.79 -0.29
CA ARG A 75 -10.26 4.03 0.90
C ARG A 75 -9.41 4.89 1.84
N LEU A 76 -8.47 5.67 1.31
CA LEU A 76 -7.64 6.58 2.10
C LEU A 76 -8.47 7.70 2.75
N MET A 77 -9.38 8.31 1.98
CA MET A 77 -10.28 9.35 2.50
C MET A 77 -11.21 8.81 3.59
N ARG A 78 -11.64 7.54 3.50
CA ARG A 78 -12.44 6.90 4.57
C ARG A 78 -11.66 6.81 5.88
N ILE A 79 -10.38 6.46 5.84
CA ILE A 79 -9.52 6.42 7.05
C ILE A 79 -9.42 7.81 7.69
N LEU A 80 -9.37 8.86 6.87
CA LEU A 80 -9.30 10.25 7.35
C LEU A 80 -10.65 10.80 7.85
N THR A 81 -11.77 10.30 7.32
CA THR A 81 -13.12 10.86 7.56
C THR A 81 -13.95 10.04 8.54
N GLU A 82 -13.62 8.77 8.80
CA GLU A 82 -14.24 7.97 9.85
C GLU A 82 -13.95 8.58 11.23
N HIS A 83 -15.02 9.11 11.85
CA HIS A 83 -15.01 9.55 13.23
C HIS A 83 -15.31 8.33 14.12
N GLY A 84 -14.26 7.62 14.55
CA GLY A 84 -14.30 6.54 15.53
C GLY A 84 -13.05 6.58 16.42
N PRO A 85 -13.06 5.93 17.61
CA PRO A 85 -11.93 5.97 18.53
C PRO A 85 -10.71 5.39 17.82
N ALA A 86 -9.75 6.25 17.56
CA ALA A 86 -8.55 5.97 16.79
C ALA A 86 -7.53 5.21 17.64
N GLU A 87 -7.95 4.15 18.32
CA GLU A 87 -7.07 3.32 19.12
C GLU A 87 -6.41 2.25 18.26
N HIS A 88 -7.08 1.31 17.59
CA HIS A 88 -6.33 0.23 16.92
C HIS A 88 -7.01 -0.45 15.70
N PRO A 89 -7.33 0.23 14.59
CA PRO A 89 -7.77 -0.50 13.38
C PRO A 89 -6.64 -1.29 12.70
N LEU A 90 -5.38 -0.87 12.88
CA LEU A 90 -4.22 -1.47 12.21
C LEU A 90 -3.41 -2.42 13.10
N ARG A 91 -3.26 -2.17 14.41
CA ARG A 91 -2.36 -2.99 15.27
C ARG A 91 -2.75 -4.47 15.28
N ASP A 92 -4.05 -4.77 15.37
CA ASP A 92 -4.56 -6.15 15.34
C ASP A 92 -4.27 -6.87 14.01
N GLN A 93 -4.31 -6.14 12.89
CA GLN A 93 -4.03 -6.68 11.55
C GLN A 93 -2.53 -6.95 11.34
N TRP A 94 -1.66 -6.11 11.92
CA TRP A 94 -0.21 -6.34 11.92
C TRP A 94 0.21 -7.50 12.81
N GLU A 95 -0.37 -7.61 14.01
CA GLU A 95 -0.11 -8.73 14.92
C GLU A 95 -0.58 -10.06 14.32
N ALA A 96 -1.71 -10.07 13.60
CA ALA A 96 -2.17 -11.22 12.84
C ALA A 96 -1.22 -11.59 11.68
N ALA A 97 -0.70 -10.60 10.94
CA ALA A 97 0.23 -10.82 9.84
C ALA A 97 1.61 -11.31 10.30
N LEU A 98 2.08 -10.87 11.47
CA LEU A 98 3.34 -11.31 12.09
C LEU A 98 3.24 -12.70 12.71
N SER A 99 2.12 -13.02 13.37
CA SER A 99 1.89 -14.33 13.97
C SER A 99 1.70 -15.44 12.92
N GLY A 100 1.08 -15.16 11.77
CA GLY A 100 0.94 -16.11 10.67
C GLY A 100 2.25 -16.48 9.95
N LYS A 101 3.34 -15.76 10.20
CA LYS A 101 4.66 -15.99 9.57
C LYS A 101 5.60 -16.88 10.40
N THR A 102 5.15 -17.33 11.57
CA THR A 102 5.93 -18.14 12.53
C THR A 102 5.39 -19.58 12.68
N GLY A 103 4.51 -20.02 11.76
CA GLY A 103 3.97 -21.39 11.70
C GLY A 103 4.47 -22.17 10.50
#